data_AF-A0A7X8VBN7-F1
#
_entry.id   AF-A0A7X8VBN7-F1
#
_cell.length_a   1.000
_cell.length_b   1.000
_cell.length_c   1.000
_cell.angle_alpha   90.00
_cell.angle_beta   90.00
_cell.angle_gamma   90.00
#
_symmetry.space_group_name_H-M   'P 1'
#
loop_
_entity.id
_entity.type
_entity.pdbx_description
1 polymer ?
#
loop_
_entity_poly.entity_id
_entity_poly.type
_entity_poly.pdbx_seq_one_letter_code
_entity_poly.pdbx_strand_id
1 'polypeptide(L)'
;MIDLDLNLYAIYDYKVEVFQSIFTVENDVTAERMFVDVAMDKNTMIGRHPKDFALVRLGRVSTVTGKLYTEEPSPKFLGSAYSYLADAEDSLVADE
;
A
#
# COMPACT_ATOMS: atom_id res chain seq x y z
N MET A 1 9.28 3.84 27.26
CA MET A 1 8.19 3.03 26.70
C MET A 1 8.42 3.04 25.20
N ILE A 2 8.61 1.89 24.57
CA ILE A 2 8.72 1.82 23.10
C ILE A 2 7.27 1.93 22.61
N ASP A 3 6.93 3.00 21.93
CA ASP A 3 5.62 3.11 21.29
C ASP A 3 5.57 2.07 20.15
N LEU A 4 4.84 0.97 20.35
CA LEU A 4 4.49 0.05 19.27
C LEU A 4 3.35 0.71 18.47
N ASP A 5 3.72 1.42 17.42
CA ASP A 5 2.78 1.96 16.46
C ASP A 5 2.73 1.07 15.22
N LEU A 6 1.53 0.82 14.69
CA LEU A 6 1.36 0.24 13.36
C LEU A 6 1.05 1.36 12.37
N ASN A 7 1.57 1.25 11.16
CA ASN A 7 1.19 2.15 10.07
C ASN A 7 -0.19 1.75 9.52
N LEU A 8 -1.00 2.75 9.21
CA LEU A 8 -2.34 2.63 8.65
C LEU A 8 -2.30 2.91 7.16
N TYR A 9 -2.75 1.95 6.34
CA TYR A 9 -2.74 2.03 4.89
C TYR A 9 -4.14 1.88 4.32
N ALA A 10 -4.29 2.32 3.07
CA ALA A 10 -5.47 2.08 2.25
C ALA A 10 -5.07 1.85 0.80
N ILE A 11 -5.99 1.24 0.05
CA ILE A 11 -5.90 1.19 -1.41
C ILE A 11 -6.74 2.33 -1.97
N TYR A 12 -6.12 3.24 -2.70
CA TYR A 12 -6.83 4.31 -3.39
C TYR A 12 -7.22 3.85 -4.80
N ASP A 13 -8.50 3.95 -5.14
CA ASP A 13 -9.03 3.66 -6.47
C ASP A 13 -9.22 4.97 -7.26
N TYR A 14 -8.41 5.16 -8.29
CA TYR A 14 -8.44 6.35 -9.14
C TYR A 14 -9.72 6.47 -9.98
N LYS A 15 -10.42 5.37 -10.26
CA LYS A 15 -11.60 5.39 -11.13
C LYS A 15 -12.83 5.94 -10.43
N VAL A 16 -12.95 5.66 -9.14
CA VAL A 16 -14.10 6.09 -8.33
C VAL A 16 -13.72 7.11 -7.26
N GLU A 17 -12.43 7.45 -7.12
CA GLU A 17 -11.90 8.43 -6.18
C GLU A 17 -12.20 8.08 -4.70
N VAL A 18 -12.03 6.80 -4.36
CA VAL A 18 -12.35 6.27 -3.01
C VAL A 18 -11.16 5.52 -2.42
N PHE A 19 -10.94 5.70 -1.11
CA PHE A 19 -10.08 4.83 -0.31
C PHE A 19 -10.84 3.55 0.06
N GLN A 20 -10.35 2.43 -0.44
CA GLN A 20 -10.81 1.09 -0.19
C GLN A 20 -9.88 0.39 0.81
N SER A 21 -10.35 -0.74 1.37
CA SER A 21 -9.58 -1.70 2.18
C SER A 21 -8.53 -1.05 3.10
N ILE A 22 -8.98 -0.59 4.26
CA ILE A 22 -8.08 -0.02 5.29
C ILE A 22 -7.44 -1.17 6.08
N PHE A 23 -6.12 -1.15 6.22
CA PHE A 23 -5.37 -2.18 6.94
C PHE A 23 -4.17 -1.59 7.68
N THR A 24 -3.61 -2.36 8.63
CA THR A 24 -2.47 -1.93 9.45
C THR A 24 -1.34 -2.94 9.40
N VAL A 25 -0.10 -2.47 9.23
CA VAL A 25 1.12 -3.29 9.30
C VAL A 25 2.29 -2.49 9.87
N GLU A 26 3.40 -3.17 10.17
CA GLU A 26 4.53 -2.61 10.91
C GLU A 26 5.33 -1.57 10.12
N ASN A 27 5.44 -1.73 8.80
CA ASN A 27 6.29 -0.89 7.95
C ASN A 27 5.87 -0.90 6.48
N ASP A 28 6.44 0.04 5.70
CA ASP A 28 6.12 0.22 4.28
C ASP A 28 6.47 -1.01 3.44
N VAL A 29 7.59 -1.68 3.72
CA VAL A 29 8.03 -2.88 2.96
C VAL A 29 7.00 -4.01 3.05
N THR A 30 6.46 -4.26 4.25
CA THR A 30 5.40 -5.25 4.44
C THR A 30 4.13 -4.86 3.67
N ALA A 31 3.72 -3.59 3.74
CA ALA A 31 2.52 -3.10 3.05
C ALA A 31 2.65 -3.20 1.52
N GLU A 32 3.80 -2.80 0.99
CA GLU A 32 4.12 -2.87 -0.44
C GLU A 32 4.10 -4.30 -0.93
N ARG A 33 4.74 -5.24 -0.22
CA ARG A 33 4.70 -6.66 -0.59
C ARG A 33 3.27 -7.20 -0.64
N MET A 34 2.46 -6.95 0.39
CA MET A 34 1.06 -7.40 0.42
C MET A 34 0.27 -6.83 -0.76
N PHE A 35 0.50 -5.55 -1.10
CA PHE A 35 -0.17 -4.91 -2.23
C PHE A 35 0.28 -5.50 -3.57
N VAL A 36 1.58 -5.78 -3.72
CA VAL A 36 2.16 -6.41 -4.92
C VAL A 36 1.61 -7.82 -5.11
N ASP A 37 1.51 -8.63 -4.06
CA ASP A 37 0.94 -9.98 -4.13
C ASP A 37 -0.50 -9.94 -4.68
N VAL A 38 -1.30 -8.96 -4.22
CA VAL A 38 -2.67 -8.73 -4.71
C VAL A 38 -2.69 -8.21 -6.16
N ALA A 39 -1.73 -7.36 -6.55
CA ALA A 39 -1.59 -6.86 -7.92
C ALA A 39 -1.10 -7.93 -8.92
N MET A 40 -0.36 -8.94 -8.45
CA MET A 40 0.06 -10.08 -9.27
C MET A 40 -1.11 -11.06 -9.53
N ASP A 41 -2.05 -11.18 -8.59
CA ASP A 41 -3.20 -12.08 -8.75
C ASP A 41 -4.27 -11.51 -9.71
N LYS A 42 -4.38 -12.08 -10.90
CA LYS A 42 -5.38 -11.71 -11.93
C LYS A 42 -6.82 -12.05 -11.56
N ASN A 43 -7.06 -12.74 -10.45
CA ASN A 43 -8.40 -12.95 -9.90
C ASN A 43 -8.91 -11.74 -9.10
N THR A 44 -8.03 -10.79 -8.76
CA THR A 44 -8.42 -9.57 -8.04
C THR A 44 -8.70 -8.42 -9.01
N MET A 45 -9.47 -7.42 -8.56
CA MET A 45 -9.70 -6.19 -9.36
C MET A 45 -8.39 -5.42 -9.60
N ILE A 46 -7.53 -5.39 -8.59
CA ILE A 46 -6.23 -4.71 -8.65
C ILE A 46 -5.33 -5.40 -9.68
N GLY A 47 -5.26 -6.73 -9.70
CA GLY A 47 -4.45 -7.45 -10.68
C GLY A 47 -5.00 -7.41 -12.11
N ARG A 48 -6.32 -7.27 -12.29
CA ARG A 48 -6.93 -7.03 -13.61
C ARG A 48 -6.74 -5.59 -14.11
N HIS A 49 -6.72 -4.62 -13.21
CA HIS A 49 -6.66 -3.20 -13.54
C HIS A 49 -5.59 -2.44 -12.73
N PRO A 50 -4.31 -2.82 -12.82
CA PRO A 50 -3.26 -2.31 -11.92
C PRO A 50 -2.99 -0.80 -12.04
N LYS A 51 -3.40 -0.16 -13.13
CA LYS A 51 -3.28 1.30 -13.33
C LYS A 51 -4.31 2.09 -12.53
N ASP A 52 -5.35 1.43 -12.04
CA ASP A 52 -6.49 2.07 -11.39
C ASP A 52 -6.31 2.15 -9.87
N PHE A 53 -5.26 1.52 -9.31
CA PHE A 53 -5.08 1.39 -7.86
C PHE A 53 -3.71 1.84 -7.39
N ALA A 54 -3.68 2.43 -6.20
CA ALA A 54 -2.47 2.83 -5.51
C ALA A 54 -2.49 2.45 -4.03
N LEU A 55 -1.30 2.18 -3.49
CA LEU A 55 -1.07 2.06 -2.07
C LEU A 55 -0.78 3.43 -1.47
N VAL A 56 -1.50 3.76 -0.40
CA VAL A 56 -1.29 4.99 0.36
C VAL A 56 -1.16 4.69 1.85
N ARG A 57 -0.39 5.51 2.56
CA ARG A 57 -0.32 5.53 4.02
C ARG A 57 -1.12 6.71 4.55
N LEU A 58 -2.09 6.43 5.41
CA LEU A 58 -2.99 7.41 6.02
C LEU A 58 -2.40 7.98 7.32
N GLY A 59 -1.60 7.19 8.04
CA GLY A 59 -1.05 7.57 9.33
C GLY A 59 -0.57 6.37 10.13
N ARG A 60 -0.73 6.45 11.46
CA ARG A 60 -0.34 5.41 12.41
C ARG A 60 -1.42 5.20 13.47
N VAL A 61 -1.46 3.99 14.03
CA VAL A 61 -2.27 3.66 15.21
C VAL A 61 -1.35 3.19 16.33
N SER A 62 -1.51 3.80 17.51
CA SER A 62 -0.85 3.32 18.72
C SER A 62 -1.49 2.01 19.17
N THR A 63 -0.72 0.92 19.21
CA THR A 63 -1.23 -0.36 19.71
C THR A 63 -1.43 -0.37 21.22
N VAL A 64 -0.84 0.61 21.93
CA VAL A 64 -0.97 0.76 23.39
C VAL A 64 -2.20 1.60 23.76
N THR A 65 -2.44 2.70 23.04
CA THR A 65 -3.48 3.68 23.41
C THR A 65 -4.69 3.67 22.49
N GLY A 66 -4.62 3.02 21.33
CA GLY A 66 -5.64 3.07 20.29
C GLY A 66 -5.76 4.41 19.56
N LYS A 67 -4.88 5.39 19.87
CA LYS A 67 -4.89 6.70 19.22
C LYS A 67 -4.43 6.60 17.78
N LEU A 68 -5.12 7.33 16.91
CA LEU A 68 -4.72 7.55 15.52
C LEU A 68 -3.89 8.81 15.42
N TYR A 69 -2.78 8.71 14.70
CA TYR A 69 -1.92 9.82 14.34
C TYR A 69 -1.94 9.99 12.84
N THR A 70 -2.29 11.19 12.38
CA THR A 70 -2.19 11.54 10.96
C THR A 70 -0.73 11.78 10.59
N GLU A 71 -0.36 11.37 9.39
CA GLU A 71 0.94 11.73 8.79
C GLU A 71 0.79 12.98 7.91
N GLU A 72 1.76 13.88 7.88
CA GLU A 72 1.74 15.07 7.02
C GLU A 72 2.88 15.02 6.00
N PRO A 73 2.60 15.10 4.68
CA PRO A 73 1.27 15.21 4.06
C PRO A 73 0.42 13.93 4.18
N SER A 74 -0.90 14.10 4.38
CA SER A 74 -1.88 13.00 4.39
C SER A 74 -2.80 13.03 3.16
N PRO A 75 -3.00 11.91 2.44
CA PRO A 75 -2.30 10.63 2.59
C PRO A 75 -0.93 10.67 1.91
N LYS A 76 0.02 9.87 2.41
CA LYS A 76 1.31 9.65 1.76
C LYS A 76 1.14 8.60 0.65
N PHE A 77 1.33 9.01 -0.60
CA PHE A 77 1.39 8.08 -1.73
C PHE A 77 2.68 7.25 -1.68
N LEU A 78 2.55 5.92 -1.80
CA LEU A 78 3.71 5.02 -1.86
C LEU A 78 3.99 4.56 -3.29
N GLY A 79 2.96 4.09 -4.00
CA GLY A 79 3.11 3.64 -5.38
C GLY A 79 1.83 3.10 -5.97
N SER A 80 1.78 3.04 -7.30
CA SER A 80 0.67 2.42 -8.04
C SER A 80 0.91 0.91 -8.20
N ALA A 81 -0.15 0.11 -8.32
CA ALA A 81 0.02 -1.32 -8.61
C ALA A 81 0.79 -1.52 -9.94
N TYR A 82 0.55 -0.66 -10.94
CA TYR A 82 1.26 -0.71 -12.21
C TYR A 82 2.78 -0.45 -12.07
N SER A 83 3.19 0.56 -11.30
CA SER A 83 4.62 0.88 -11.13
C SER A 83 5.36 -0.26 -10.43
N TYR A 84 4.78 -0.83 -9.37
CA TYR A 84 5.42 -1.95 -8.68
C TYR A 84 5.57 -3.20 -9.56
N LEU A 85 4.59 -3.47 -10.44
CA LEU A 85 4.70 -4.59 -11.38
C LEU A 85 5.75 -4.34 -12.46
N ALA A 86 5.87 -3.11 -12.97
CA ALA A 86 6.91 -2.76 -13.95
C ALA A 86 8.32 -2.88 -13.35
N ASP A 87 8.53 -2.39 -12.12
CA ASP A 87 9.81 -2.49 -11.43
C ASP A 87 10.22 -3.96 -11.16
N ALA A 88 9.24 -4.82 -10.88
CA ALA A 88 9.46 -6.25 -10.68
C ALA A 88 9.86 -6.96 -12.00
N GLU A 89 9.28 -6.58 -13.14
CA GLU A 89 9.66 -7.11 -14.46
C GLU A 89 11.07 -6.67 -14.87
N ASP A 90 11.40 -5.38 -14.70
CA ASP A 90 12.73 -4.85 -15.03
C ASP A 90 13.85 -5.51 -14.20
N SER A 91 13.56 -5.82 -12.92
CA SER A 91 14.50 -6.52 -12.04
C SER A 91 14.80 -7.95 -12.48
N LEU A 92 13.88 -8.61 -13.18
CA LEU A 92 14.09 -9.98 -13.70
C LEU A 92 14.93 -9.99 -14.98
N VAL A 93 14.89 -8.91 -15.78
CA VAL A 93 15.63 -8.80 -17.04
C VAL A 93 17.08 -8.37 -16.83
N ALA A 94 17.39 -7.70 -15.71
CA ALA A 94 18.75 -7.25 -15.38
C ALA A 94 19.70 -8.38 -14.91
N ASP A 95 19.13 -9.54 -14.56
CA ASP A 95 19.86 -10.72 -14.08
C ASP A 95 20.08 -11.80 -15.17
N GLU A 96 19.67 -11.55 -16.42
CA GLU A 96 19.93 -12.38 -17.62
C GLU A 96 21.05 -11.81 -18.52
#